data_AF-A0A1J0WH36-F1
#
_entry.id   AF-A0A1J0WH36-F1
#
_cell.length_a   1.000
_cell.length_b   1.000
_cell.length_c   1.000
_cell.angle_alpha   90.00
_cell.angle_beta   90.00
_cell.angle_gamma   90.00
#
_symmetry.space_group_name_H-M   'P 1'
#
loop_
_entity.id
_entity.type
_entity.pdbx_description
1 polymer ?
#
loop_
_entity_poly.entity_id
_entity_poly.type
_entity_poly.pdbx_seq_one_letter_code
_entity_poly.pdbx_strand_id
1 'polypeptide(L)'
;MIGPVHEHGDRAFRRFEAYGFEVTVDVALGRLGVAHDGTITWDQLQEIKNLAWGTDACAIEVYPAGGNVVNSRNMRHLWRLGETDFCPDLLGADQAHDSLQSRYERAWAEARR
;
A
#
# COMPACT_ATOMS: atom_id res chain seq x y z
N MET A 1 20.06 -3.18 -6.38
CA MET A 1 20.52 -1.78 -6.46
C MET A 1 19.31 -0.94 -6.86
N ILE A 2 18.96 0.10 -6.11
CA ILE A 2 17.82 0.96 -6.45
C ILE A 2 18.21 1.80 -7.69
N GLY A 3 17.42 1.73 -8.76
CA GLY A 3 17.71 2.44 -10.00
C GLY A 3 17.48 3.95 -9.91
N PRO A 4 18.01 4.73 -10.86
CA PRO A 4 17.84 6.19 -10.90
C PRO A 4 16.38 6.59 -11.15
N VAL A 5 16.02 7.80 -10.71
CA VAL A 5 14.73 8.42 -11.02
C VAL A 5 14.73 8.86 -12.48
N HIS A 6 13.69 8.48 -13.23
CA HIS A 6 13.44 8.86 -14.61
C HIS A 6 12.22 9.78 -14.67
N GLU A 7 12.36 10.92 -15.34
CA GLU A 7 11.28 11.88 -15.53
C GLU A 7 10.61 11.64 -16.88
N HIS A 8 9.27 11.66 -16.90
CA HIS A 8 8.49 11.57 -18.13
C HIS A 8 7.37 12.62 -18.07
N GLY A 9 7.64 13.81 -18.63
CA GLY A 9 6.85 15.02 -18.33
C GLY A 9 7.07 15.47 -16.88
N ASP A 10 6.03 16.00 -16.22
CA ASP A 10 6.08 16.43 -14.79
C ASP A 10 6.06 15.27 -13.78
N ARG A 11 6.10 14.00 -14.24
CA ARG A 11 6.06 12.83 -13.35
C ARG A 11 7.42 12.15 -13.25
N ALA A 12 7.94 12.11 -12.03
CA ALA A 12 9.13 11.35 -11.66
C ALA A 12 8.78 9.91 -11.28
N PHE A 13 9.40 8.95 -11.97
CA PHE A 13 9.30 7.52 -11.66
C PHE A 13 10.65 6.97 -11.22
N ARG A 14 10.65 6.13 -10.19
CA ARG A 14 11.83 5.32 -9.83
C ARG A 14 11.54 3.86 -10.09
N ARG A 15 12.48 3.14 -10.69
CA ARG A 15 12.36 1.69 -10.95
C ARG A 15 13.51 0.93 -10.31
N PHE A 16 13.21 -0.25 -9.80
CA PHE A 16 14.21 -1.17 -9.29
C PHE A 16 13.69 -2.61 -9.30
N GLU A 17 14.58 -3.57 -9.08
CA GLU A 17 14.25 -4.97 -8.90
C GLU A 17 14.55 -5.39 -7.47
N ALA A 18 13.67 -6.20 -6.89
CA ALA A 18 13.85 -6.81 -5.56
C ALA A 18 13.18 -8.18 -5.53
N TYR A 19 13.88 -9.19 -5.02
CA TYR A 19 13.39 -10.58 -4.96
C TYR A 19 12.95 -11.16 -6.32
N GLY A 20 13.49 -10.67 -7.43
CA GLY A 20 13.09 -11.05 -8.79
C GLY A 20 11.83 -10.37 -9.31
N PHE A 21 11.27 -9.41 -8.56
CA PHE A 21 10.08 -8.65 -8.97
C PHE A 21 10.44 -7.26 -9.49
N GLU A 22 9.76 -6.85 -10.57
CA GLU A 22 9.85 -5.50 -11.13
C GLU A 22 9.03 -4.53 -10.25
N VAL A 23 9.71 -3.50 -9.73
CA VAL A 23 9.09 -2.48 -8.87
C VAL A 23 9.15 -1.12 -9.54
N THR A 24 8.00 -0.45 -9.60
CA THR A 24 7.88 0.94 -10.06
C THR A 24 7.30 1.80 -8.96
N VAL A 25 7.93 2.94 -8.70
CA VAL A 25 7.47 3.96 -7.76
C VAL A 25 7.13 5.22 -8.54
N ASP A 26 5.86 5.61 -8.51
CA ASP A 26 5.39 6.93 -8.94
C ASP A 26 5.59 7.89 -7.76
N VAL A 27 6.59 8.77 -7.87
CA VAL A 27 7.00 9.66 -6.77
C VAL A 27 5.93 10.70 -6.50
N ALA A 28 5.30 11.22 -7.56
CA ALA A 28 4.29 12.27 -7.45
C ALA A 28 3.00 11.77 -6.80
N LEU A 29 2.59 10.52 -7.11
CA LEU A 29 1.40 9.91 -6.53
C LEU A 29 1.65 9.15 -5.22
N GLY A 30 2.91 8.99 -4.80
CA GLY A 30 3.26 8.13 -3.68
C GLY A 30 2.83 6.66 -3.89
N ARG A 31 2.77 6.20 -5.13
CA ARG A 31 2.27 4.86 -5.49
C ARG A 31 3.42 3.92 -5.82
N LEU A 32 3.40 2.73 -5.25
CA LEU A 32 4.30 1.63 -5.58
C LEU A 32 3.51 0.52 -6.28
N GLY A 33 4.03 0.06 -7.42
CA GLY A 33 3.52 -1.10 -8.15
C GLY A 33 4.58 -2.19 -8.20
N VAL A 34 4.20 -3.42 -7.84
CA VAL A 34 5.05 -4.61 -7.95
C VAL A 34 4.40 -5.60 -8.91
N ALA A 35 5.08 -5.91 -10.01
CA ALA A 35 4.67 -7.00 -10.87
C ALA A 35 5.15 -8.33 -10.31
N HIS A 36 4.28 -9.32 -10.25
CA HIS A 36 4.60 -10.63 -9.67
C HIS A 36 3.97 -11.78 -10.48
N ASP A 37 4.43 -12.99 -10.22
CA ASP A 37 3.93 -14.23 -10.83
C ASP A 37 2.86 -14.94 -9.98
N GLY A 38 2.61 -14.43 -8.77
CA GLY A 38 1.67 -14.99 -7.80
C GLY A 38 2.35 -15.52 -6.54
N THR A 39 3.69 -15.58 -6.52
CA THR A 39 4.47 -16.14 -5.41
C THR A 39 4.92 -15.12 -4.37
N ILE A 40 4.72 -13.82 -4.63
CA ILE A 40 5.14 -12.76 -3.71
C ILE A 40 4.49 -12.94 -2.33
N THR A 41 5.33 -12.99 -1.30
CA THR A 41 4.88 -13.10 0.09
C THR A 41 4.62 -11.73 0.71
N TRP A 42 3.89 -11.71 1.83
CA TRP A 42 3.67 -10.49 2.59
C TRP A 42 4.99 -9.88 3.08
N ASP A 43 5.92 -10.70 3.61
CA ASP A 43 7.22 -10.24 4.10
C ASP A 43 8.04 -9.59 2.97
N GLN A 44 8.06 -10.20 1.78
CA GLN A 44 8.74 -9.63 0.61
C GLN A 44 8.10 -8.30 0.20
N LEU A 45 6.76 -8.20 0.21
CA LEU A 45 6.07 -6.96 -0.12
C LEU A 45 6.36 -5.85 0.90
N GLN A 46 6.42 -6.19 2.20
CA GLN A 46 6.80 -5.25 3.27
C GLN A 46 8.23 -4.76 3.10
N GLU A 47 9.19 -5.63 2.78
CA GLU A 47 10.58 -5.23 2.54
C GLU A 47 10.73 -4.41 1.25
N ILE A 48 10.00 -4.73 0.18
CA ILE A 48 9.96 -3.90 -1.03
C ILE A 48 9.43 -2.50 -0.71
N LYS A 49 8.39 -2.38 0.12
CA LYS A 49 7.88 -1.10 0.61
C LYS A 49 8.96 -0.35 1.39
N ASN A 50 9.70 -1.03 2.28
CA ASN A 50 10.80 -0.44 3.05
C ASN A 50 11.93 0.07 2.14
N LEU A 51 12.31 -0.68 1.10
CA LEU A 51 13.28 -0.25 0.09
C LEU A 51 12.79 0.97 -0.70
N ALA A 52 11.47 1.12 -0.85
CA ALA A 52 10.90 2.25 -1.54
C ALA A 52 10.82 3.51 -0.67
N TRP A 53 10.38 3.41 0.57
CA TRP A 53 10.00 4.58 1.37
C TRP A 53 10.57 4.63 2.78
N GLY A 54 11.37 3.64 3.18
CA GLY A 54 11.88 3.48 4.54
C GLY A 54 10.96 2.66 5.44
N THR A 55 11.48 2.24 6.59
CA THR A 55 10.79 1.40 7.57
C THR A 55 9.60 2.10 8.22
N ASP A 56 9.70 3.42 8.39
CA ASP A 56 8.71 4.22 9.10
C ASP A 56 7.50 4.60 8.23
N ALA A 57 7.58 4.36 6.92
CA ALA A 57 6.49 4.66 6.01
C ALA A 57 5.33 3.68 6.19
N CYS A 58 4.11 4.22 6.36
CA CYS A 58 2.88 3.46 6.29
C CYS A 58 2.34 3.43 4.85
N ALA A 59 1.74 2.31 4.44
CA ALA A 59 1.12 2.17 3.14
C ALA A 59 -0.07 1.22 3.18
N ILE A 60 -1.03 1.44 2.27
CA ILE A 60 -2.22 0.58 2.12
C ILE A 60 -2.23 -0.09 0.75
N GLU A 61 -2.70 -1.34 0.70
CA GLU A 61 -3.06 -2.03 -0.54
C GLU A 61 -4.55 -1.82 -0.82
N VAL A 62 -4.89 -1.32 -2.01
CA VAL A 62 -6.28 -1.06 -2.40
C VAL A 62 -6.76 -2.13 -3.37
N TYR A 63 -7.85 -2.79 -3.02
CA TYR A 63 -8.55 -3.74 -3.90
C TYR A 63 -9.76 -3.04 -4.53
N PRO A 64 -9.79 -2.85 -5.87
CA PRO A 64 -10.89 -2.17 -6.53
C PRO A 64 -12.18 -3.00 -6.45
N ALA A 65 -13.32 -2.33 -6.61
CA ALA A 65 -14.60 -3.03 -6.80
C ALA A 65 -14.50 -4.02 -7.97
N GLY A 66 -15.14 -5.19 -7.84
CA GLY A 66 -14.99 -6.29 -8.80
C GLY A 66 -15.25 -5.90 -10.27
N GLY A 67 -16.24 -5.03 -10.51
CA GLY A 67 -16.54 -4.52 -11.87
C GLY A 67 -15.49 -3.60 -12.47
N ASN A 68 -14.55 -3.09 -11.66
CA ASN A 68 -13.44 -2.22 -12.07
C ASN A 68 -12.10 -2.98 -12.15
N VAL A 69 -12.09 -4.29 -11.89
CA VAL A 69 -10.87 -5.10 -11.99
C VAL A 69 -10.53 -5.32 -13.46
N VAL A 70 -9.35 -4.87 -13.87
CA VAL A 70 -8.75 -5.19 -15.17
C VAL A 70 -7.68 -6.25 -14.94
N ASN A 71 -7.96 -7.51 -15.29
CA ASN A 71 -7.05 -8.64 -15.07
C ASN A 71 -6.03 -8.79 -16.22
N SER A 72 -5.19 -7.78 -16.44
CA SER A 72 -4.17 -7.80 -17.51
C SER A 72 -2.80 -8.28 -17.05
N ARG A 73 -2.49 -8.16 -15.75
CA ARG A 73 -1.23 -8.60 -15.13
C ARG A 73 -1.43 -8.74 -13.62
N ASN A 74 -0.74 -9.70 -13.00
CA ASN A 74 -0.65 -9.83 -11.56
C ASN A 74 0.20 -8.69 -10.98
N MET A 75 -0.42 -7.84 -10.16
CA MET A 75 0.19 -6.64 -9.61
C MET A 75 -0.22 -6.44 -8.15
N ARG A 76 0.73 -6.03 -7.31
CA ARG A 76 0.47 -5.42 -5.99
C ARG A 76 0.60 -3.91 -6.11
N HIS A 77 -0.38 -3.18 -5.56
CA HIS A 77 -0.39 -1.72 -5.61
C HIS A 77 -0.49 -1.16 -4.20
N LEU A 78 0.55 -0.46 -3.76
CA LEU A 78 0.59 0.23 -2.48
C LEU A 78 0.55 1.74 -2.68
N TRP A 79 -0.15 2.43 -1.80
CA TRP A 79 -0.09 3.89 -1.68
C TRP A 79 0.50 4.26 -0.33
N ARG A 80 1.55 5.07 -0.35
CA ARG A 80 2.14 5.64 0.86
C ARG A 80 1.14 6.62 1.46
N LEU A 81 0.96 6.53 2.78
CA LEU A 81 0.20 7.51 3.54
C LEU A 81 1.13 8.64 4.00
N GLY A 82 0.69 9.88 3.81
CA GLY A 82 1.29 11.06 4.41
C GLY A 82 0.94 11.20 5.89
N GLU A 83 1.56 12.18 6.56
CA GLU A 83 1.39 12.41 8.00
C GLU A 83 -0.06 12.68 8.41
N THR A 84 -0.87 13.26 7.52
CA THR A 84 -2.27 13.61 7.76
C THR A 84 -3.26 12.68 7.06
N ASP A 85 -2.78 11.69 6.31
CA ASP A 85 -3.67 10.74 5.64
C ASP A 85 -4.27 9.79 6.67
N PHE A 86 -5.58 9.55 6.53
CA PHE A 86 -6.27 8.61 7.39
C PHE A 86 -5.80 7.18 7.10
N CYS A 87 -5.02 6.62 8.01
CA CYS A 87 -4.89 5.18 8.19
C CYS A 87 -5.88 4.78 9.28
N PRO A 88 -6.78 3.79 9.08
CA PRO A 88 -7.45 3.18 10.20
C PRO A 88 -6.36 2.57 11.09
N ASP A 89 -6.04 3.27 12.17
CA ASP A 89 -5.03 2.82 13.09
C ASP A 89 -5.52 1.52 13.73
N LEU A 90 -4.81 0.42 13.44
CA LEU A 90 -5.05 -0.85 14.12
C LEU A 90 -4.67 -0.78 15.61
N LEU A 91 -4.03 0.31 16.04
CA LEU A 91 -3.57 0.60 17.41
C LEU A 91 -4.47 1.61 18.17
N GLY A 92 -5.55 2.13 17.56
CA GLY A 92 -6.61 2.86 18.26
C GLY A 92 -6.41 4.36 18.52
N ALA A 93 -5.60 5.07 17.75
CA ALA A 93 -5.50 6.53 17.81
C ALA A 93 -6.52 7.21 16.89
N ASP A 94 -7.77 7.39 17.34
CA ASP A 94 -8.74 8.22 16.63
C ASP A 94 -9.49 9.17 17.60
N GLN A 95 -9.43 10.47 17.31
CA GLN A 95 -10.19 11.53 18.02
C GLN A 95 -11.52 11.88 17.33
N ALA A 96 -11.85 11.29 16.18
CA ALA A 96 -13.12 11.48 15.49
C ALA A 96 -13.97 10.19 15.57
N HIS A 97 -15.14 10.30 16.18
CA HIS A 97 -16.01 9.20 16.64
C HIS A 97 -16.69 8.33 15.54
N ASP A 98 -16.06 8.06 14.38
CA ASP A 98 -16.44 6.97 13.45
C ASP A 98 -15.22 6.13 13.04
N SER A 99 -14.45 5.75 14.05
CA SER A 99 -13.24 4.94 13.87
C SER A 99 -13.57 3.49 13.52
N LEU A 100 -12.61 2.80 12.90
CA LEU A 100 -12.70 1.35 12.67
C LEU A 100 -12.97 0.60 13.98
N GLN A 101 -12.35 1.03 15.08
CA GLN A 101 -12.59 0.50 16.42
C GLN A 101 -14.06 0.64 16.84
N SER A 102 -14.69 1.80 16.64
CA SER A 102 -16.12 2.00 16.95
C SER A 102 -17.03 1.05 16.18
N ARG A 103 -16.64 0.65 14.96
CA ARG A 103 -17.39 -0.36 14.19
C ARG A 103 -17.21 -1.77 14.75
N TYR A 104 -16.01 -2.14 15.18
CA TYR A 104 -15.72 -3.46 15.75
C TYR A 104 -16.27 -3.64 17.17
N GLU A 105 -16.26 -2.61 18.00
CA GLU A 105 -16.89 -2.63 19.33
C GLU A 105 -18.40 -2.89 19.23
N ARG A 106 -19.08 -2.27 18.25
CA ARG A 106 -20.49 -2.57 17.96
C ARG A 106 -20.67 -4.05 17.59
N ALA A 107 -19.84 -4.59 16.70
CA ALA A 107 -19.92 -5.99 16.29
C ALA A 107 -19.66 -6.97 17.46
N TRP A 108 -18.70 -6.69 18.34
CA TRP A 108 -18.41 -7.53 19.51
C TRP A 108 -19.51 -7.48 20.58
N ALA A 109 -20.17 -6.34 20.76
CA ALA A 109 -21.30 -6.23 21.67
C ALA A 109 -22.51 -7.05 21.21
N GLU A 110 -22.75 -7.11 19.89
CA GLU A 110 -23.78 -7.96 19.29
C GLU A 110 -23.48 -9.45 19.47
N ALA A 111 -22.23 -9.87 19.29
CA ALA A 111 -21.82 -11.28 19.40
C ALA A 111 -21.79 -11.84 20.85
N ARG A 112 -21.87 -10.98 21.87
CA ARG A 112 -21.85 -11.35 23.29
C ARG A 112 -23.24 -11.41 23.95
N ARG A 113 -24.30 -11.13 23.19
CA ARG A 113 -25.69 -11.40 23.58
C ARG A 113 -26.08 -12.83 23.21
#